data_AF-A0A1V5PBI6-F1
#
_entry.id   AF-A0A1V5PBI6-F1
#
_cell.length_a   1.000
_cell.length_b   1.000
_cell.length_c   1.000
_cell.angle_alpha   90.00
_cell.angle_beta   90.00
_cell.angle_gamma   90.00
#
_symmetry.space_group_name_H-M   'P 1'
#
loop_
_entity.id
_entity.type
_entity.pdbx_description
1 polymer ?
#
loop_
_entity_poly.entity_id
_entity_poly.type
_entity_poly.pdbx_seq_one_letter_code
_entity_poly.pdbx_strand_id
1 'polypeptide(L)'
;MVKGRMRELVLLELEHYQNTKRFIEEYEAIAPQTGIRAQGRGSGGHADPTAFEAMRLLEPSEDIKRIKGWLWAIDAAYAMLLSEAPYKAQLMELLYPLFESSEEKNLTREQIMDKLHISEPTLYRWREDILNAVLIGAIQAGIISPYSKQKLVLSL
;
A
#
# COMPACT_ATOMS: atom_id res chain seq x y z
N MET A 1 -9.93 -17.54 -7.73
CA MET A 1 -9.85 -16.60 -6.59
C MET A 1 -11.15 -16.67 -5.82
N VAL A 2 -11.10 -16.94 -4.51
CA VAL A 2 -12.29 -17.06 -3.66
C VAL A 2 -12.58 -15.66 -3.08
N LYS A 3 -13.81 -15.14 -3.27
CA LYS A 3 -14.31 -13.91 -2.63
C LYS A 3 -14.00 -13.98 -1.12
N GLY A 4 -13.31 -12.98 -0.58
CA GLY A 4 -12.89 -12.93 0.84
C GLY A 4 -11.40 -12.64 1.02
N ARG A 5 -10.52 -13.32 0.26
CA ARG A 5 -9.06 -13.20 0.45
C ARG A 5 -8.47 -11.81 0.18
N MET A 6 -8.99 -11.06 -0.80
CA MET A 6 -8.47 -9.72 -1.11
C MET A 6 -8.79 -8.72 0.01
N ARG A 7 -9.93 -8.89 0.66
CA ARG A 7 -10.37 -7.99 1.74
C ARG A 7 -9.57 -8.23 3.01
N GLU A 8 -9.38 -9.49 3.37
CA GLU A 8 -8.51 -9.88 4.49
C GLU A 8 -7.09 -9.36 4.29
N LEU A 9 -6.61 -9.42 3.04
CA LEU A 9 -5.30 -8.85 2.69
C LEU A 9 -5.26 -7.33 2.91
N VAL A 10 -6.23 -6.57 2.39
CA VAL A 10 -6.29 -5.12 2.62
C VAL A 10 -6.35 -4.78 4.12
N LEU A 11 -7.12 -5.53 4.90
CA LEU A 11 -7.21 -5.35 6.35
C LEU A 11 -5.86 -5.56 7.04
N LEU A 12 -5.18 -6.66 6.69
CA LEU A 12 -3.86 -6.98 7.24
C LEU A 12 -2.84 -5.88 6.94
N GLU A 13 -2.83 -5.37 5.70
CA GLU A 13 -1.88 -4.33 5.28
C GLU A 13 -2.19 -2.99 5.99
N LEU A 14 -3.46 -2.67 6.23
CA LEU A 14 -3.86 -1.50 7.03
C LEU A 14 -3.43 -1.63 8.50
N GLU A 15 -3.60 -2.81 9.10
CA GLU A 15 -3.19 -3.08 10.49
C GLU A 15 -1.66 -3.03 10.67
N HIS A 16 -0.90 -3.35 9.62
CA HIS A 16 0.57 -3.36 9.64
C HIS A 16 1.22 -2.10 9.08
N TYR A 17 0.44 -1.09 8.65
CA TYR A 17 0.94 0.08 7.94
C TYR A 17 2.17 0.74 8.60
N GLN A 18 2.15 1.05 9.91
CA GLN A 18 3.34 1.65 10.57
C GLN A 18 4.58 0.76 10.52
N ASN A 19 4.41 -0.54 10.77
CA ASN A 19 5.54 -1.47 10.79
C ASN A 19 6.15 -1.55 9.39
N THR A 20 5.29 -1.62 8.37
CA THR A 20 5.67 -1.64 6.96
C THR A 20 6.36 -0.35 6.55
N LYS A 21 5.84 0.81 6.98
CA LYS A 21 6.41 2.13 6.70
C LYS A 21 7.80 2.26 7.31
N ARG A 22 7.94 1.94 8.60
CA ARG A 22 9.22 1.95 9.31
C ARG A 22 10.24 1.03 8.66
N PHE A 23 9.83 -0.18 8.29
CA PHE A 23 10.70 -1.13 7.59
C PHE A 23 11.25 -0.57 6.27
N ILE A 24 10.42 0.12 5.48
CA ILE A 24 10.86 0.76 4.23
C ILE A 24 11.78 1.94 4.51
N GLU A 25 11.49 2.78 5.51
CA GLU A 25 12.34 3.90 5.91
C GLU A 25 13.73 3.41 6.36
N GLU A 26 13.78 2.34 7.16
CA GLU A 26 15.03 1.68 7.58
C GLU A 26 15.78 1.08 6.39
N TYR A 27 15.09 0.37 5.49
CA TYR A 27 15.66 -0.18 4.27
C TYR A 27 16.27 0.92 3.39
N GLU A 28 15.56 2.04 3.20
CA GLU A 28 16.00 3.18 2.41
C GLU A 28 17.11 3.99 3.09
N ALA A 29 17.23 3.97 4.42
CA ALA A 29 18.36 4.59 5.12
C ALA A 29 19.67 3.79 4.93
N ILE A 30 19.58 2.48 4.70
CA ILE A 30 20.71 1.57 4.56
C ILE A 30 21.11 1.39 3.08
N ALA A 31 20.15 1.33 2.15
CA ALA A 31 20.39 1.09 0.72
C ALA A 31 21.37 2.09 0.03
N PRO A 32 21.44 3.38 0.40
CA PRO A 32 22.46 4.31 -0.12
C PRO A 32 23.87 4.03 0.40
N GLN A 33 24.02 3.35 1.53
CA GLN A 33 25.32 3.09 2.17
C GLN A 33 26.06 1.90 1.55
N THR A 34 25.39 1.07 0.74
CA THR A 34 26.00 -0.01 -0.06
C THR A 34 26.46 0.44 -1.45
N GLY A 35 26.48 1.75 -1.71
CA GLY A 35 26.76 2.35 -3.02
C GLY A 35 28.11 1.98 -3.65
N ILE A 36 28.11 0.98 -4.53
CA ILE A 36 29.03 0.98 -5.68
C ILE A 36 28.52 2.08 -6.62
N ARG A 37 29.17 3.24 -6.51
CA ARG A 37 28.93 4.43 -7.34
C ARG A 37 29.19 4.06 -8.80
N ALA A 38 28.13 3.95 -9.61
CA ALA A 38 28.26 3.75 -11.06
C ALA A 38 28.87 5.00 -11.72
N GLN A 39 30.20 5.10 -11.71
CA GLN A 39 30.94 6.01 -12.58
C GLN A 39 31.09 5.36 -13.95
N GLY A 40 30.63 6.06 -14.98
CA GLY A 40 31.02 5.80 -16.37
C GLY A 40 29.87 5.35 -17.26
N ARG A 41 29.08 6.29 -17.78
CA ARG A 41 28.35 6.10 -19.04
C ARG A 41 29.37 6.00 -20.18
N GLY A 42 29.79 4.79 -20.49
CA GLY A 42 30.46 4.45 -21.75
C GLY A 42 29.41 3.97 -22.75
N SER A 43 29.21 4.72 -23.84
CA SER A 43 28.37 4.34 -24.97
C SER A 43 29.06 3.19 -25.73
N GLY A 44 28.58 1.95 -25.55
CA GLY A 44 29.09 0.79 -26.28
C GLY A 44 28.14 -0.40 -26.17
N GLY A 45 27.62 -0.87 -27.31
CA GLY A 45 26.54 -1.86 -27.45
C GLY A 45 26.91 -3.31 -27.14
N HIS A 46 27.42 -3.59 -25.94
CA HIS A 46 27.43 -4.92 -25.35
C HIS A 46 26.89 -4.79 -23.93
N ALA A 47 25.70 -5.33 -23.68
CA ALA A 47 25.13 -5.41 -22.34
C ALA A 47 26.03 -6.35 -21.51
N ASP A 48 26.97 -5.75 -20.77
CA ASP A 48 27.83 -6.46 -19.82
C ASP A 48 26.92 -7.17 -18.80
N PRO A 49 27.01 -8.51 -18.66
CA PRO A 49 26.29 -9.26 -17.63
C PRO A 49 26.48 -8.67 -16.24
N THR A 50 27.64 -8.07 -15.97
CA THR A 50 27.98 -7.40 -14.72
C THR A 50 27.16 -6.13 -14.50
N ALA A 51 26.88 -5.36 -15.56
CA ALA A 51 26.02 -4.18 -15.48
C ALA A 51 24.55 -4.58 -15.23
N PHE A 52 24.10 -5.69 -15.82
CA PHE A 52 22.77 -6.24 -15.57
C PHE A 52 22.64 -6.80 -14.15
N GLU A 53 23.64 -7.53 -13.65
CA GLU A 53 23.68 -8.04 -12.27
C GLU A 53 23.74 -6.88 -11.26
N ALA A 54 24.52 -5.84 -11.55
CA ALA A 54 24.57 -4.61 -10.74
C ALA A 54 23.24 -3.86 -10.76
N MET A 55 22.55 -3.76 -11.90
CA MET A 55 21.20 -3.20 -11.97
C MET A 55 20.20 -4.04 -11.17
N ARG A 56 20.26 -5.36 -11.25
CA ARG A 56 19.41 -6.28 -10.47
C ARG A 56 19.64 -6.17 -8.95
N LEU A 57 20.88 -5.87 -8.53
CA LEU A 57 21.23 -5.61 -7.14
C LEU A 57 20.79 -4.22 -6.65
N LEU A 58 20.66 -3.26 -7.58
CA LEU A 58 20.15 -1.91 -7.32
C LEU A 58 18.61 -1.83 -7.42
N GLU A 59 17.98 -2.74 -8.17
CA GLU A 59 16.54 -2.86 -8.23
C GLU A 59 16.02 -3.37 -6.88
N PRO A 60 15.06 -2.67 -6.24
CA PRO A 60 14.41 -3.21 -5.06
C PRO A 60 13.83 -4.57 -5.41
N SER A 61 13.98 -5.56 -4.51
CA SER A 61 13.37 -6.87 -4.73
C SER A 61 11.87 -6.71 -5.02
N GLU A 62 11.29 -7.66 -5.75
CA GLU A 62 9.84 -7.63 -6.04
C GLU A 62 9.01 -7.52 -4.75
N ASP A 63 9.50 -8.04 -3.64
CA ASP A 63 8.89 -7.87 -2.31
C ASP A 63 8.93 -6.40 -1.83
N ILE A 64 10.05 -5.70 -1.98
CA ILE A 64 10.15 -4.26 -1.64
C ILE A 64 9.25 -3.43 -2.55
N LYS A 65 9.22 -3.71 -3.86
CA LYS A 65 8.31 -3.03 -4.81
C LYS A 65 6.85 -3.23 -4.38
N ARG A 66 6.48 -4.47 -4.02
CA ARG A 66 5.15 -4.81 -3.53
C ARG A 66 4.80 -4.08 -2.23
N ILE A 67 5.72 -4.08 -1.26
CA ILE A 67 5.53 -3.37 0.02
C ILE A 67 5.32 -1.86 -0.21
N LYS A 68 6.18 -1.23 -1.02
CA LYS A 68 6.04 0.18 -1.38
C LYS A 68 4.73 0.48 -2.08
N GLY A 69 4.28 -0.42 -2.95
CA GLY A 69 2.97 -0.30 -3.58
C GLY A 69 1.83 -0.26 -2.55
N TRP A 70 1.90 -1.09 -1.50
CA TRP A 70 0.87 -1.11 -0.47
C TRP A 70 0.84 0.18 0.34
N LEU A 71 2.01 0.70 0.71
CA LEU A 71 2.12 2.02 1.36
C LEU A 71 1.49 3.10 0.48
N TRP A 72 1.86 3.15 -0.81
CA TRP A 72 1.28 4.09 -1.75
C TRP A 72 -0.25 3.96 -1.86
N ALA A 73 -0.77 2.73 -1.93
CA ALA A 73 -2.21 2.49 -2.05
C ALA A 73 -2.98 3.00 -0.83
N ILE A 74 -2.43 2.80 0.37
CA ILE A 74 -3.02 3.28 1.63
C ILE A 74 -2.95 4.81 1.71
N ASP A 75 -1.80 5.40 1.38
CA ASP A 75 -1.60 6.86 1.39
C ASP A 75 -2.52 7.56 0.38
N ALA A 76 -2.62 7.02 -0.84
CA ALA A 76 -3.48 7.56 -1.88
C ALA A 76 -4.97 7.44 -1.51
N ALA A 77 -5.39 6.31 -0.95
CA ALA A 77 -6.77 6.13 -0.48
C ALA A 77 -7.11 7.11 0.64
N TYR A 78 -6.21 7.28 1.62
CA TYR A 78 -6.39 8.25 2.69
C TYR A 78 -6.45 9.69 2.16
N ALA A 79 -5.55 10.09 1.26
CA ALA A 79 -5.54 11.42 0.67
C ALA A 79 -6.82 11.72 -0.12
N MET A 80 -7.31 10.76 -0.91
CA MET A 80 -8.58 10.87 -1.62
C MET A 80 -9.75 11.03 -0.63
N LEU A 81 -9.82 10.18 0.41
CA LEU A 81 -10.87 10.29 1.43
C LEU A 81 -10.80 11.62 2.17
N LEU A 82 -9.59 12.12 2.49
CA LEU A 82 -9.42 13.40 3.17
C LEU A 82 -9.96 14.56 2.33
N SER A 83 -9.81 14.50 1.00
CA SER A 83 -10.32 15.51 0.08
C SER A 83 -11.84 15.41 -0.16
N GLU A 84 -12.37 14.20 -0.33
CA GLU A 84 -13.76 13.99 -0.80
C GLU A 84 -14.74 13.65 0.32
N ALA A 85 -14.29 12.96 1.36
CA ALA A 85 -15.10 12.47 2.47
C ALA A 85 -14.33 12.53 3.80
N PRO A 86 -14.04 13.72 4.36
CA PRO A 86 -13.17 13.89 5.52
C PRO A 86 -13.55 13.04 6.74
N TYR A 87 -14.85 12.83 6.99
CA TYR A 87 -15.32 11.98 8.09
C TYR A 87 -14.96 10.49 7.90
N LYS A 88 -14.83 10.01 6.66
CA LYS A 88 -14.33 8.65 6.37
C LYS A 88 -12.82 8.57 6.56
N ALA A 89 -12.08 9.62 6.22
CA ALA A 89 -10.65 9.70 6.53
C ALA A 89 -10.42 9.67 8.05
N GLN A 90 -11.19 10.46 8.79
CA GLN A 90 -11.16 10.43 10.26
C GLN A 90 -11.52 9.04 10.81
N LEU A 91 -12.55 8.38 10.26
CA LEU A 91 -12.85 6.99 10.64
C LEU A 91 -11.67 6.05 10.36
N MET A 92 -10.99 6.20 9.24
CA MET A 92 -9.82 5.39 8.87
C MET A 92 -8.68 5.54 9.89
N GLU A 93 -8.44 6.75 10.39
CA GLU A 93 -7.45 7.03 11.46
C GLU A 93 -7.82 6.40 12.80
N LEU A 94 -9.10 6.38 13.14
CA LEU A 94 -9.58 5.80 14.40
C LEU A 94 -9.56 4.27 14.37
N LEU A 95 -9.75 3.68 13.19
CA LEU A 95 -9.77 2.23 13.01
C LEU A 95 -8.38 1.61 12.83
N TYR A 96 -7.45 2.34 12.20
CA TYR A 96 -6.16 1.80 11.77
C TYR A 96 -5.01 2.68 12.23
N PRO A 97 -3.84 2.11 12.57
CA PRO A 97 -2.69 2.86 13.03
C PRO A 97 -1.99 3.58 11.87
N LEU A 98 -2.58 4.65 11.33
CA LEU A 98 -1.99 5.42 10.22
C LEU A 98 -0.97 6.48 10.66
N PHE A 99 -1.02 6.88 11.94
CA PHE A 99 -0.12 7.87 12.51
C PHE A 99 0.45 7.40 13.85
N GLU A 100 1.76 7.60 14.07
CA GLU A 100 2.44 7.17 15.30
C GLU A 100 1.87 7.85 16.56
N SER A 101 1.40 9.09 16.41
CA SER A 101 0.98 10.00 17.48
C SER A 101 -0.53 10.05 17.75
N SER A 102 -1.33 9.11 17.22
CA SER A 102 -2.75 9.09 17.59
C SER A 102 -2.86 8.77 19.08
N GLU A 103 -3.22 9.76 19.89
CA GLU A 103 -3.48 9.63 21.33
C GLU A 103 -4.66 8.69 21.61
N GLU A 104 -5.45 8.40 20.58
CA GLU A 104 -6.74 7.70 20.64
C GLU A 104 -6.63 6.24 20.19
N LYS A 105 -5.54 5.56 20.61
CA LYS A 105 -5.37 4.13 20.33
C LYS A 105 -6.38 3.31 21.14
N ASN A 106 -7.09 2.41 20.46
CA ASN A 106 -8.01 1.41 21.03
C ASN A 106 -9.37 1.95 21.51
N LEU A 107 -9.97 2.88 20.78
CA LEU A 107 -11.38 3.20 21.01
C LEU A 107 -12.27 1.99 20.72
N THR A 108 -13.28 1.77 21.55
CA THR A 108 -14.33 0.80 21.22
C THR A 108 -15.16 1.30 20.06
N ARG A 109 -15.88 0.39 19.41
CA ARG A 109 -16.80 0.71 18.32
C ARG A 109 -17.82 1.77 18.73
N GLU A 110 -18.36 1.65 19.94
CA GLU A 110 -19.34 2.59 20.51
C GLU A 110 -18.73 3.99 20.67
N GLN A 111 -17.50 4.07 21.19
CA GLN A 111 -16.78 5.35 21.32
C GLN A 111 -16.51 6.01 19.96
N ILE A 112 -16.18 5.22 18.93
CA ILE A 112 -15.99 5.74 17.57
C ILE A 112 -17.32 6.27 16.99
N MET A 113 -18.42 5.53 17.17
CA MET A 113 -19.75 5.95 16.71
C MET A 113 -20.20 7.23 17.39
N ASP A 114 -20.01 7.34 18.70
CA ASP A 114 -20.34 8.54 19.47
C ASP A 114 -19.49 9.73 19.03
N LYS A 115 -18.18 9.53 18.84
CA LYS A 115 -17.24 10.57 18.42
C LYS A 115 -17.56 11.13 17.03
N LEU A 116 -17.91 10.25 16.09
CA LEU A 116 -18.23 10.66 14.72
C LEU A 116 -19.71 10.99 14.52
N HIS A 117 -20.54 10.83 15.56
CA HIS A 117 -21.99 10.99 15.51
C HIS A 117 -22.64 10.15 14.39
N ILE A 118 -22.22 8.89 14.25
CA ILE A 118 -22.71 7.98 13.22
C ILE A 118 -23.43 6.76 13.80
N SER A 119 -24.38 6.24 13.03
CA SER A 119 -25.03 4.96 13.35
C SER A 119 -24.12 3.76 13.04
N GLU A 120 -24.39 2.62 13.67
CA GLU A 120 -23.70 1.36 13.40
C GLU A 120 -23.76 0.94 11.91
N PRO A 121 -24.91 1.00 11.21
CA PRO A 121 -24.95 0.76 9.77
C PRO A 121 -24.06 1.71 8.95
N THR A 122 -23.92 2.97 9.38
CA THR A 122 -23.05 3.94 8.73
C THR A 122 -21.59 3.58 8.93
N LEU A 123 -21.20 3.20 10.16
CA LEU A 123 -19.86 2.74 10.49
C LEU A 123 -19.41 1.58 9.58
N TYR A 124 -20.23 0.52 9.49
CA TYR A 124 -19.89 -0.64 8.66
C TYR A 124 -19.78 -0.27 7.19
N ARG A 125 -20.70 0.55 6.68
CA ARG A 125 -20.66 1.02 5.28
C ARG A 125 -19.41 1.83 4.99
N TRP A 126 -19.07 2.79 5.84
CA TRP A 126 -17.87 3.61 5.65
C TRP A 126 -16.60 2.78 5.76
N ARG A 127 -16.58 1.77 6.63
CA ARG A 127 -15.49 0.79 6.66
C ARG A 127 -15.37 0.04 5.34
N GLU A 128 -16.46 -0.39 4.71
CA GLU A 128 -16.39 -0.98 3.36
C GLU A 128 -15.82 0.00 2.35
N ASP A 129 -16.26 1.25 2.37
CA ASP A 129 -15.78 2.27 1.43
C ASP A 129 -14.27 2.50 1.56
N ILE A 130 -13.75 2.53 2.78
CA ILE A 130 -12.30 2.61 3.06
C ILE A 130 -11.56 1.41 2.46
N LEU A 131 -12.03 0.19 2.73
CA LEU A 131 -11.39 -1.02 2.21
C LEU A 131 -11.41 -1.06 0.68
N ASN A 132 -12.49 -0.60 0.07
CA ASN A 132 -12.61 -0.50 -1.38
C ASN A 132 -11.66 0.56 -1.96
N ALA A 133 -11.50 1.72 -1.31
CA ALA A 133 -10.56 2.75 -1.74
C ALA A 133 -9.11 2.21 -1.76
N VAL A 134 -8.69 1.52 -0.70
CA VAL A 134 -7.35 0.91 -0.62
C VAL A 134 -7.20 -0.21 -1.65
N LEU A 135 -8.23 -1.05 -1.84
CA LEU A 135 -8.20 -2.09 -2.87
C LEU A 135 -8.02 -1.51 -4.28
N ILE A 136 -8.70 -0.42 -4.61
CA ILE A 136 -8.55 0.29 -5.89
C ILE A 136 -7.12 0.80 -6.03
N GLY A 137 -6.56 1.43 -4.98
CA GLY A 137 -5.16 1.82 -4.96
C GLY A 137 -4.22 0.64 -5.22
N ALA A 138 -4.42 -0.49 -4.54
CA ALA A 138 -3.58 -1.67 -4.71
C ALA A 138 -3.66 -2.26 -6.13
N ILE A 139 -4.81 -2.15 -6.79
CA ILE A 139 -4.98 -2.53 -8.20
C ILE A 139 -4.22 -1.55 -9.11
N GLN A 140 -4.34 -0.25 -8.88
CA GLN A 140 -3.63 0.78 -9.64
C GLN A 140 -2.11 0.68 -9.50
N ALA A 141 -1.62 0.30 -8.31
CA ALA A 141 -0.23 0.00 -8.04
C ALA A 141 0.27 -1.32 -8.67
N GLY A 142 -0.63 -2.11 -9.27
CA GLY A 142 -0.29 -3.40 -9.89
C GLY A 142 -0.01 -4.54 -8.91
N ILE A 143 -0.30 -4.36 -7.62
CA ILE A 143 -0.06 -5.36 -6.56
C ILE A 143 -1.13 -6.44 -6.59
N ILE A 144 -2.37 -6.03 -6.86
CA ILE A 144 -3.52 -6.92 -6.99
C ILE A 144 -3.97 -6.91 -8.44
N SER A 145 -4.05 -8.11 -9.01
CA SER A 145 -4.73 -8.35 -10.28
C SER A 145 -6.06 -9.04 -10.00
N PRO A 146 -7.21 -8.37 -10.16
CA PRO A 146 -8.53 -8.96 -9.87
C PRO A 146 -8.83 -10.18 -10.74
N TYR A 147 -8.29 -10.17 -11.96
CA TYR A 147 -8.40 -11.23 -12.94
C TYR A 147 -7.01 -11.76 -13.24
N SER A 148 -6.84 -13.08 -13.34
CA SER A 148 -5.60 -13.63 -13.90
C SER A 148 -5.52 -13.25 -15.38
N LYS A 149 -4.32 -12.98 -15.90
CA LYS A 149 -4.08 -12.85 -17.34
C LYS A 149 -4.29 -14.22 -18.02
N GLN A 150 -5.53 -14.69 -18.10
CA GLN A 150 -5.86 -15.71 -19.08
C GLN A 150 -5.75 -15.03 -20.45
N LYS A 151 -4.89 -15.55 -21.32
CA LYS A 151 -4.86 -15.15 -22.73
C LYS A 151 -6.29 -15.33 -23.26
N LEU A 152 -7.01 -14.23 -23.44
CA LEU A 152 -8.19 -14.19 -24.29
C LEU A 152 -7.68 -14.49 -25.70
N VAL A 153 -7.71 -15.77 -26.08
CA VAL A 153 -7.60 -16.15 -27.48
C VAL A 153 -8.93 -15.74 -28.10
N LEU A 154 -8.99 -14.48 -28.52
CA LEU A 154 -10.05 -14.03 -29.43
C LEU A 154 -9.72 -14.63 -30.79
N SER A 155 -10.24 -15.84 -31.03
CA SER A 155 -10.37 -16.36 -32.39
C SER A 155 -11.44 -15.52 -33.09
N LEU A 156 -10.98 -14.55 -33.88
CA LEU A 156 -11.79 -13.91 -34.93
C LEU A 156 -11.89 -14.84 -36.14
#